data_AF-A0A7C9DBY1-F1
#
_entry.id   AF-A0A7C9DBY1-F1
#
_cell.length_a   1.000
_cell.length_b   1.000
_cell.length_c   1.000
_cell.angle_alpha   90.00
_cell.angle_beta   90.00
_cell.angle_gamma   90.00
#
_symmetry.space_group_name_H-M   'P 1'
#
loop_
_entity.id
_entity.type
_entity.pdbx_description
1 polymer ?
#
loop_
_entity_poly.entity_id
_entity_poly.type
_entity_poly.pdbx_seq_one_letter_code
_entity_poly.pdbx_strand_id
1 'polypeptide(L)'
;DKKAYGQSKLANILHANELSRRLKKEGVNITVNAVHPGIIMTNLMKHSYFLMRLLQLITGPFIWKNVPQGAATTCYVALHPSLKGVSGKYFVDCNELRP
;
A
#
# COMPACT_ATOMS: atom_id res chain seq x y z
N ASP A 1 -9.92 4.57 16.54
CA ASP A 1 -10.86 3.52 16.10
C ASP A 1 -10.26 2.73 14.93
N LYS A 2 -10.01 1.42 15.12
CA LYS A 2 -9.41 0.55 14.09
C LYS A 2 -10.36 0.32 12.91
N LYS A 3 -11.68 0.33 13.14
CA LYS A 3 -12.70 0.15 12.10
C LYS A 3 -12.67 1.34 11.13
N ALA A 4 -12.69 2.55 11.68
CA ALA A 4 -12.60 3.78 10.88
C ALA A 4 -11.30 3.83 10.04
N TYR A 5 -10.17 3.42 10.63
CA TYR A 5 -8.91 3.31 9.89
C TYR A 5 -9.02 2.32 8.73
N GLY A 6 -9.52 1.10 8.98
CA GLY A 6 -9.73 0.09 7.93
C GLY A 6 -10.63 0.59 6.80
N GLN A 7 -11.75 1.24 7.14
CA GLN A 7 -12.65 1.85 6.16
C GLN A 7 -11.96 2.94 5.33
N SER A 8 -11.12 3.78 5.95
CA SER A 8 -10.35 4.79 5.21
C SER A 8 -9.36 4.17 4.21
N LYS A 9 -8.75 3.03 4.56
CA LYS A 9 -7.83 2.31 3.66
C LYS A 9 -8.55 1.62 2.52
N LEU A 10 -9.72 1.02 2.80
CA LEU A 10 -10.60 0.51 1.74
C LEU A 10 -11.04 1.63 0.80
N ALA A 11 -11.41 2.79 1.34
CA ALA A 11 -11.81 3.95 0.54
C ALA A 11 -10.68 4.41 -0.40
N ASN A 12 -9.42 4.39 0.04
CA ASN A 12 -8.27 4.69 -0.83
C ASN A 12 -8.15 3.70 -2.01
N ILE A 13 -8.37 2.40 -1.78
CA ILE A 13 -8.34 1.38 -2.84
C ILE A 13 -9.48 1.62 -3.84
N LEU A 14 -10.70 1.84 -3.34
CA LEU A 14 -11.86 2.14 -4.19
C LEU A 14 -11.68 3.44 -4.98
N HIS A 15 -11.07 4.46 -4.36
CA HIS A 15 -10.75 5.72 -5.02
C HIS A 15 -9.76 5.53 -6.17
N ALA A 16 -8.67 4.77 -5.95
CA ALA A 16 -7.70 4.47 -7.00
C ALA A 16 -8.34 3.74 -8.20
N ASN A 17 -9.21 2.77 -7.93
CA ASN A 17 -9.94 2.04 -8.97
C ASN A 17 -10.85 2.95 -9.79
N GLU A 18 -11.65 3.77 -9.11
CA GLU A 18 -12.59 4.69 -9.78
C GLU A 18 -11.86 5.80 -10.54
N LEU A 19 -10.78 6.35 -9.98
CA LEU A 19 -9.97 7.36 -10.65
C LEU A 19 -9.31 6.79 -11.91
N SER A 20 -8.73 5.59 -11.83
CA SER A 20 -8.20 4.86 -13.00
C SER A 20 -9.27 4.69 -14.09
N ARG A 21 -10.49 4.27 -13.71
CA ARG A 21 -11.61 4.08 -14.64
C ARG A 21 -11.99 5.39 -15.36
N ARG A 22 -12.05 6.51 -14.63
CA ARG A 22 -12.39 7.84 -15.18
C ARG A 22 -11.32 8.34 -16.14
N LEU A 23 -10.05 8.34 -15.71
CA LEU A 23 -8.93 8.81 -16.54
C LEU A 23 -8.78 7.99 -17.82
N LYS A 24 -8.99 6.67 -17.75
CA LYS A 24 -9.02 5.81 -18.94
C LYS A 24 -10.16 6.17 -19.89
N LYS A 25 -11.36 6.47 -19.37
CA LYS A 25 -12.51 6.90 -20.20
C LYS A 25 -12.25 8.24 -20.89
N GLU A 26 -11.49 9.13 -20.24
CA GLU A 26 -11.11 10.44 -20.76
C GLU A 26 -9.89 10.40 -21.70
N GLY A 27 -9.26 9.23 -21.88
CA GLY A 27 -8.05 9.08 -22.72
C GLY A 27 -6.80 9.73 -22.11
N VAL A 28 -6.81 10.03 -20.81
CA VAL A 28 -5.69 10.66 -20.12
C VAL A 28 -4.58 9.64 -19.89
N ASN A 29 -3.36 9.98 -20.28
CA ASN A 29 -2.18 9.13 -20.10
C ASN A 29 -1.60 9.21 -18.69
N ILE A 30 -2.42 8.85 -17.68
CA ILE A 30 -2.04 8.76 -16.27
C ILE A 30 -2.48 7.40 -15.73
N THR A 31 -1.58 6.72 -15.03
CA THR A 31 -1.86 5.46 -14.33
C THR A 31 -2.11 5.71 -12.84
N VAL A 32 -3.07 5.00 -12.26
CA VAL A 32 -3.42 5.11 -10.84
C VAL A 32 -3.53 3.71 -10.25
N ASN A 33 -2.72 3.40 -9.23
CA ASN A 33 -2.71 2.11 -8.55
C ASN A 33 -2.70 2.32 -7.03
N ALA A 34 -3.19 1.32 -6.29
CA ALA A 34 -3.11 1.29 -4.83
C ALA A 34 -1.96 0.37 -4.38
N VAL A 35 -1.33 0.70 -3.26
CA VAL A 35 -0.19 -0.08 -2.72
C VAL A 35 -0.34 -0.30 -1.22
N HIS A 36 0.17 -1.44 -0.74
CA HIS A 36 0.36 -1.71 0.69
C HIS A 36 1.86 -1.80 1.01
N PRO A 37 2.37 -0.95 1.92
CA PRO A 37 3.79 -0.90 2.25
C PRO A 37 4.24 -2.00 3.24
N GLY A 38 3.45 -3.07 3.41
CA GLY A 38 3.55 -3.99 4.55
C GLY A 38 3.37 -3.34 5.93
N ILE A 39 3.85 -4.02 6.98
CA ILE A 39 3.76 -3.59 8.38
C ILE A 39 5.10 -2.94 8.77
N ILE A 40 5.08 -1.63 9.02
CA ILE A 40 6.27 -0.85 9.39
C ILE A 40 6.01 -0.18 10.73
N MET A 41 6.99 -0.23 11.62
CA MET A 41 6.93 0.50 12.89
C MET A 41 7.01 2.00 12.61
N THR A 42 5.87 2.69 12.75
CA THR A 42 5.74 4.13 12.50
C THR A 42 5.02 4.80 13.67
N ASN A 43 5.00 6.14 13.67
CA ASN A 43 4.30 6.92 14.69
C ASN A 43 2.77 6.68 14.72
N LEU A 44 2.20 5.98 13.72
CA LEU A 44 0.82 5.53 13.74
C LEU A 44 0.55 4.58 14.92
N MET A 45 1.57 3.84 15.36
CA MET A 45 1.48 2.87 16.46
C MET A 45 1.78 3.47 17.83
N LYS A 46 1.96 4.80 17.95
CA LYS A 46 2.43 5.47 19.18
C LYS A 46 1.59 5.17 20.44
N HIS A 47 0.28 5.04 20.29
CA HIS A 47 -0.64 4.75 21.40
C HIS A 47 -0.66 3.27 21.81
N SER A 48 0.02 2.42 21.06
CA SER A 48 0.18 0.99 21.33
C SER A 48 1.65 0.56 21.20
N TYR A 49 2.59 1.50 21.38
CA TYR A 49 3.99 1.32 21.02
C TYR A 49 4.62 0.11 21.72
N PHE A 50 4.44 0.00 23.03
CA PHE A 50 5.00 -1.10 23.82
C PHE A 50 4.48 -2.47 23.36
N LEU A 51 3.16 -2.59 23.16
CA LEU A 51 2.53 -3.81 22.67
C LEU A 51 3.03 -4.18 21.26
N MET A 52 3.10 -3.20 20.35
CA MET A 52 3.58 -3.43 18.99
C MET A 52 5.07 -3.78 18.95
N ARG A 53 5.87 -3.23 19.88
CA ARG A 53 7.30 -3.55 20.03
C ARG A 53 7.49 -4.97 20.55
N LEU A 54 6.69 -5.41 21.52
CA LEU A 54 6.70 -6.80 21.99
C LEU A 54 6.32 -7.77 20.85
N LEU A 55 5.26 -7.46 20.11
CA LEU A 55 4.86 -8.24 18.95
C LEU A 55 5.98 -8.30 17.89
N GLN A 56 6.67 -7.18 17.66
CA GLN A 56 7.83 -7.12 16.76
C GLN A 56 8.98 -8.03 17.20
N LEU A 57 9.25 -8.12 18.50
CA LEU A 57 10.28 -9.03 19.02
C LEU A 57 9.92 -10.50 18.79
N ILE A 58 8.64 -10.86 18.96
CA ILE A 58 8.15 -12.24 18.79
C ILE A 58 8.11 -12.64 17.31
N THR A 59 7.64 -11.74 16.44
CA THR A 59 7.39 -12.04 15.02
C THR A 59 8.56 -11.71 14.11
N GLY A 60 9.51 -10.92 14.59
CA GLY A 60 10.77 -10.66 13.91
C GLY A 60 10.65 -10.08 12.49
N PRO A 61 11.68 -10.24 11.65
CA PRO A 61 11.72 -9.69 10.29
C PRO A 61 10.78 -10.40 9.31
N PHE A 62 10.13 -11.50 9.71
CA PHE A 62 9.20 -12.24 8.85
C PHE A 62 7.90 -11.48 8.58
N ILE A 63 7.49 -10.62 9.52
CA ILE A 63 6.26 -9.82 9.43
C ILE A 63 6.57 -8.33 9.28
N TRP A 64 7.63 -7.86 9.93
CA TRP A 64 7.95 -6.44 10.03
C TRP A 64 8.93 -6.02 8.95
N LYS A 65 8.63 -4.89 8.31
CA LYS A 65 9.48 -4.28 7.30
C LYS A 65 10.24 -3.08 7.85
N ASN A 66 11.44 -2.89 7.34
CA ASN A 66 12.15 -1.61 7.45
C ASN A 66 11.65 -0.60 6.41
N VAL A 67 12.11 0.65 6.50
CA VAL A 67 11.66 1.74 5.62
C VAL A 67 11.96 1.44 4.14
N PRO A 68 13.18 1.00 3.74
CA PRO A 68 13.44 0.61 2.35
C PRO A 68 12.50 -0.46 1.80
N GLN A 69 12.26 -1.54 2.56
CA GLN A 69 11.33 -2.61 2.18
C GLN A 69 9.90 -2.09 2.04
N GLY A 70 9.49 -1.17 2.91
CA GLY A 70 8.18 -0.53 2.87
C GLY A 70 7.96 0.38 1.66
N ALA A 71 9.01 1.10 1.25
CA ALA A 71 8.99 1.99 0.10
C ALA A 71 9.07 1.24 -1.24
N ALA A 72 9.64 0.02 -1.24
CA ALA A 72 9.91 -0.76 -2.45
C ALA A 72 8.69 -0.90 -3.36
N THR A 73 7.52 -1.27 -2.84
CA THR A 73 6.29 -1.42 -3.64
C THR A 73 5.87 -0.10 -4.28
N THR A 74 5.93 1.01 -3.55
CA THR A 74 5.59 2.34 -4.09
C THR A 74 6.54 2.73 -5.22
N CYS A 75 7.85 2.56 -5.01
CA CYS A 75 8.86 2.87 -6.03
C CYS A 75 8.72 1.96 -7.26
N TYR A 76 8.50 0.66 -7.05
CA TYR A 76 8.28 -0.31 -8.12
C TYR A 76 7.06 0.07 -8.97
N VAL A 77 5.92 0.35 -8.32
CA VAL A 77 4.68 0.72 -9.00
C VAL A 77 4.78 2.03 -9.75
N ALA A 78 5.54 2.99 -9.23
CA ALA A 78 5.70 4.30 -9.86
C ALA A 78 6.74 4.32 -11.00
N LEU A 79 7.79 3.49 -10.94
CA LEU A 79 8.99 3.68 -11.77
C LEU A 79 9.35 2.49 -12.66
N HIS A 80 8.87 1.27 -12.36
CA HIS A 80 9.35 0.10 -13.08
C HIS A 80 8.77 0.01 -14.51
N PRO A 81 9.61 -0.15 -15.56
CA PRO A 81 9.14 -0.14 -16.95
C PRO A 81 8.07 -1.19 -17.28
N SER A 82 8.08 -2.35 -16.60
CA SER A 82 7.07 -3.40 -16.81
C SER A 82 5.66 -2.98 -16.42
N LEU A 83 5.50 -1.89 -15.64
CA LEU A 83 4.20 -1.38 -15.21
C LEU A 83 3.71 -0.20 -16.05
N LYS A 84 4.37 0.11 -17.17
CA LYS A 84 3.91 1.12 -18.12
C LYS A 84 2.49 0.80 -18.58
N GLY A 85 1.56 1.71 -18.34
CA GLY A 85 0.14 1.56 -18.69
C GLY A 85 -0.68 0.68 -17.74
N VAL A 86 -0.07 0.10 -16.71
CA VAL A 86 -0.79 -0.67 -15.69
C VAL A 86 -1.51 0.28 -14.75
N SER A 87 -2.84 0.19 -14.67
CA SER A 87 -3.69 1.09 -13.89
C SER A 87 -4.88 0.35 -13.29
N GLY A 88 -5.38 0.82 -12.15
CA GLY A 88 -6.51 0.26 -11.40
C GLY A 88 -6.17 -1.04 -10.68
N LYS A 89 -4.90 -1.24 -10.32
CA LYS A 89 -4.40 -2.45 -9.66
C LYS A 89 -4.01 -2.18 -8.21
N TYR A 90 -3.94 -3.24 -7.43
CA TYR A 90 -3.48 -3.22 -6.04
C TYR A 90 -2.20 -4.04 -5.91
N PHE A 91 -1.19 -3.48 -5.23
CA PHE A 91 0.10 -4.13 -5.09
C PHE A 91 0.53 -4.31 -3.64
N VAL A 92 1.13 -5.45 -3.36
CA VAL A 92 1.79 -5.78 -2.10
C VAL A 92 3.08 -6.51 -2.43
N ASP A 93 4.18 -6.13 -1.78
CA ASP A 93 5.50 -6.76 -2.01
C ASP A 93 5.89 -6.82 -3.49
N CYS A 94 5.69 -5.72 -4.22
CA CYS A 94 5.92 -5.62 -5.67
C CYS A 94 5.14 -6.63 -6.54
N ASN A 95 4.11 -7.28 -6.00
CA ASN A 95 3.23 -8.20 -6.72
C ASN A 95 1.82 -7.63 -6.84
N GLU A 96 1.18 -7.82 -8.00
CA GLU A 96 -0.24 -7.51 -8.17
C GLU A 96 -1.07 -8.52 -7.37
N LEU A 97 -2.00 -8.02 -6.57
CA LEU A 97 -2.95 -8.82 -5.80
C LEU A 97 -4.37 -8.34 -6.03
N ARG A 98 -5.33 -9.23 -5.73
CA ARG A 98 -6.73 -8.84 -5.56
C ARG A 98 -6.92 -8.39 -4.11
N PRO A 99 -7.43 -7.17 -3.87
CA PRO A 99 -7.72 -6.70 -2.53
C PRO A 99 -8.83 -7.51 -1.85
#